data_AF-A0A966JAJ6-F1
#
_entry.id   AF-A0A966JAJ6-F1
#
_cell.length_a   1.000
_cell.length_b   1.000
_cell.length_c   1.000
_cell.angle_alpha   90.00
_cell.angle_beta   90.00
_cell.angle_gamma   90.00
#
_symmetry.space_group_name_H-M   'P 1'
#
loop_
_entity.id
_entity.type
_entity.pdbx_description
1 polymer ?
#
loop_
_entity_poly.entity_id
_entity_poly.type
_entity_poly.pdbx_seq_one_letter_code
_entity_poly.pdbx_strand_id
1 'polypeptide(L)'
;MDLEESIDVDAPRSDVVAVLGDLASYAEWLDIVAMARPVAGTVDDPGGGPAWEVELRARIGPFARTKRLRMVRSVMVDNADGSD
;
A
#
# COMPACT_ATOMS: atom_id res chain seq x y z
N MET A 1 3.44 -7.90 17.30
CA MET A 1 2.37 -7.07 17.87
C MET A 1 1.40 -6.84 16.74
N ASP A 2 0.16 -7.28 16.90
CA ASP A 2 -0.88 -7.07 15.90
C ASP A 2 -1.69 -5.85 16.32
N LEU A 3 -1.93 -4.93 15.38
CA LEU A 3 -2.67 -3.69 15.62
C LEU A 3 -3.81 -3.64 14.61
N GLU A 4 -5.03 -3.56 15.12
CA GLU A 4 -6.24 -3.39 14.32
C GLU A 4 -6.81 -2.00 14.59
N GLU A 5 -7.10 -1.27 13.52
CA GLU A 5 -7.71 0.05 13.57
C GLU A 5 -8.90 0.05 12.59
N SER A 6 -9.99 0.69 12.99
CA SER A 6 -11.20 0.81 12.16
C SER A 6 -11.63 2.27 12.06
N ILE A 7 -12.20 2.62 10.91
CA ILE A 7 -12.71 3.95 10.63
C ILE A 7 -13.98 3.86 9.79
N ASP A 8 -14.99 4.65 10.15
CA ASP A 8 -16.19 4.85 9.35
C ASP A 8 -15.98 6.02 8.39
N VAL A 9 -16.28 5.79 7.11
CA VAL A 9 -16.14 6.79 6.05
C VAL A 9 -17.50 6.99 5.39
N ASP A 10 -17.96 8.24 5.31
CA ASP A 10 -19.19 8.61 4.60
C ASP A 10 -18.94 8.66 3.09
N ALA A 11 -18.76 7.48 2.49
CA ALA A 11 -18.56 7.31 1.07
C ALA A 11 -19.06 5.93 0.61
N PRO A 12 -19.49 5.78 -0.66
CA PRO A 12 -19.76 4.48 -1.24
C PRO A 12 -18.54 3.56 -1.15
N ARG A 13 -18.77 2.28 -0.85
CA ARG A 13 -17.69 1.27 -0.79
C ARG A 13 -16.84 1.23 -2.06
N SER A 14 -17.44 1.40 -3.24
CA SER A 14 -16.73 1.43 -4.52
C SER A 14 -15.65 2.48 -4.56
N ASP A 15 -15.94 3.65 -4.00
CA ASP A 15 -15.09 4.82 -4.09
C ASP A 15 -13.91 4.66 -3.12
N VAL A 16 -14.20 4.16 -1.91
CA VAL A 16 -13.16 3.78 -0.94
C VAL A 16 -12.23 2.70 -1.52
N VAL A 17 -12.79 1.65 -2.13
CA VAL A 17 -11.99 0.58 -2.75
C VAL A 17 -11.15 1.11 -3.93
N ALA A 18 -11.69 2.03 -4.73
CA ALA A 18 -10.96 2.64 -5.83
C ALA A 18 -9.75 3.46 -5.33
N VAL A 19 -9.95 4.29 -4.29
CA VAL A 19 -8.87 5.07 -3.67
C VAL A 19 -7.81 4.16 -3.05
N LEU A 20 -8.21 3.13 -2.28
CA LEU A 20 -7.28 2.16 -1.69
C LEU A 20 -6.55 1.31 -2.75
N GLY A 21 -7.17 1.10 -3.91
CA GLY A 21 -6.58 0.35 -5.01
C GLY A 21 -5.51 1.12 -5.80
N ASP A 22 -5.50 2.44 -5.70
CA ASP A 22 -4.56 3.33 -6.38
C ASP A 22 -3.57 3.96 -5.40
N LEU A 23 -2.36 3.40 -5.37
CA LEU A 23 -1.27 3.86 -4.51
C LEU A 23 -0.87 5.31 -4.82
N ALA A 24 -1.14 5.84 -6.02
CA ALA A 24 -0.82 7.24 -6.35
C ALA A 24 -1.58 8.22 -5.44
N SER A 25 -2.79 7.85 -4.99
CA SER A 25 -3.59 8.67 -4.07
C SER A 25 -2.99 8.78 -2.68
N TYR A 26 -2.12 7.84 -2.27
CA TYR A 26 -1.69 7.71 -0.88
C TYR A 26 -0.86 8.92 -0.42
N ALA A 27 -0.13 9.57 -1.34
CA ALA A 27 0.64 10.77 -1.01
C ALA A 27 -0.24 11.97 -0.60
N GLU A 28 -1.54 11.93 -0.91
CA GLU A 28 -2.49 13.00 -0.58
C GLU A 28 -3.04 12.89 0.86
N TRP A 29 -3.04 11.69 1.44
CA TRP A 29 -3.75 11.44 2.71
C TRP A 29 -3.01 10.55 3.71
N LEU A 30 -1.94 9.85 3.29
CA LEU A 30 -1.14 8.98 4.15
C LEU A 30 0.26 9.59 4.37
N ASP A 31 0.42 10.34 5.46
CA ASP A 31 1.60 11.16 5.77
C ASP A 31 2.97 10.47 5.64
N ILE A 32 3.05 9.15 5.84
CA ILE A 32 4.29 8.40 5.70
C ILE A 32 4.71 8.21 4.23
N VAL A 33 3.80 8.38 3.28
CA VAL A 33 4.05 8.26 1.83
C VAL A 33 4.38 9.64 1.27
N ALA A 34 5.65 9.86 0.95
CA ALA A 34 6.10 11.11 0.33
C ALA A 34 5.84 11.13 -1.18
N MET A 35 5.80 9.97 -1.83
CA MET A 35 5.52 9.82 -3.25
C MET A 35 5.15 8.36 -3.55
N ALA A 36 4.21 8.14 -4.46
CA ALA A 36 3.94 6.85 -5.07
C ALA A 36 3.66 7.04 -6.56
N ARG A 37 4.33 6.27 -7.42
CA ARG A 37 4.09 6.31 -8.87
C ARG A 37 4.18 4.93 -9.51
N PRO A 38 3.34 4.63 -10.50
CA PRO A 38 3.42 3.37 -11.22
C PRO A 38 4.70 3.35 -12.07
N VAL A 39 5.34 2.19 -12.12
CA VAL A 39 6.48 1.89 -12.99
C VAL A 39 6.21 0.58 -13.72
N ALA A 40 6.97 0.30 -14.79
CA ALA A 40 6.83 -0.94 -15.52
C ALA A 40 7.04 -2.16 -14.61
N GLY A 41 6.08 -3.09 -14.64
CA GLY A 41 6.23 -4.42 -14.08
C GLY A 41 7.15 -5.28 -14.93
N THR A 42 7.56 -6.43 -14.39
CA THR A 42 8.33 -7.48 -15.09
C THR A 42 7.48 -8.74 -15.23
N VAL A 43 7.83 -9.61 -16.17
CA VAL A 43 7.15 -10.92 -16.37
C VAL A 43 7.18 -11.81 -15.13
N ASP A 44 8.18 -11.61 -14.27
CA ASP A 44 8.35 -12.36 -13.02
C ASP A 44 7.62 -11.72 -11.82
N ASP A 45 6.98 -10.56 -12.00
CA ASP A 45 6.28 -9.91 -10.89
C ASP A 45 4.99 -10.68 -10.56
N PRO A 46 4.80 -11.11 -9.29
CA PRO A 46 3.54 -11.71 -8.87
C PRO A 46 2.42 -10.67 -9.04
N GLY A 47 1.27 -11.09 -9.57
CA GLY A 47 0.08 -10.25 -9.72
C GLY A 47 -0.10 -9.53 -11.07
N GLY A 48 0.83 -9.66 -12.03
CA GLY A 48 0.60 -9.35 -13.45
C GLY A 48 0.25 -7.88 -13.79
N GLY A 49 0.57 -6.93 -12.91
CA GLY A 49 0.30 -5.50 -13.07
C GLY A 49 1.55 -4.63 -13.01
N PRO A 50 1.42 -3.28 -13.03
CA PRO A 50 2.56 -2.40 -12.82
C PRO A 50 3.17 -2.61 -11.43
N ALA A 51 4.49 -2.46 -11.35
CA ALA A 51 5.14 -2.25 -10.06
C ALA A 51 4.98 -0.78 -9.65
N TRP A 52 5.30 -0.48 -8.40
CA TRP A 52 5.18 0.86 -7.83
C TRP A 52 6.53 1.30 -7.27
N GLU A 53 6.97 2.49 -7.65
CA GLU A 53 8.02 3.17 -6.90
C GLU A 53 7.36 3.97 -5.78
N VAL A 54 7.75 3.71 -4.54
CA VAL A 54 7.19 4.36 -3.34
C VAL A 54 8.32 4.95 -2.51
N GLU A 55 8.21 6.23 -2.18
CA GLU A 55 9.08 6.91 -1.22
C GLU A 55 8.35 6.99 0.12
N LEU A 56 8.84 6.24 1.12
CA LEU A 56 8.38 6.33 2.50
C LEU A 56 9.26 7.29 3.27
N ARG A 57 8.65 8.18 4.05
CA ARG A 57 9.34 9.14 4.91
C ARG A 57 8.77 9.08 6.32
N ALA A 58 9.56 8.57 7.25
CA ALA A 58 9.25 8.62 8.68
C ALA A 58 10.03 9.77 9.34
N ARG A 59 9.36 10.54 10.20
CA ARG A 59 9.99 11.54 11.07
C ARG A 59 9.99 11.04 12.50
N ILE A 60 11.17 11.06 13.13
CA ILE A 60 11.36 10.72 14.55
C ILE A 60 12.10 11.89 15.18
N GLY A 61 11.35 12.79 15.83
CA GLY A 61 11.89 14.05 16.35
C GLY A 61 12.55 14.88 15.23
N PRO A 62 13.80 15.36 15.41
CA PRO A 62 14.50 16.15 14.39
C PRO A 62 15.02 15.32 13.22
N PHE A 63 14.93 14.00 13.28
CA PHE A 63 15.46 13.11 12.25
C PHE A 63 14.36 12.69 11.28
N ALA A 64 14.70 12.65 9.99
CA ALA A 64 13.87 12.07 8.96
C ALA A 64 14.63 10.92 8.28
N ARG A 65 13.97 9.78 8.13
CA ARG A 65 14.48 8.68 7.32
C ARG A 65 13.59 8.50 6.12
N THR A 66 14.23 8.44 4.95
CA THR A 66 13.58 8.14 3.69
C THR A 66 13.99 6.76 3.21
N LYS A 67 13.04 5.99 2.68
CA LYS A 67 13.29 4.72 2.01
C LYS A 67 12.53 4.70 0.70
N ARG A 68 13.23 4.36 -0.38
CA ARG A 68 12.62 4.10 -1.69
C ARG A 68 12.43 2.60 -1.86
N LEU A 69 11.26 2.22 -2.33
CA LEU A 69 10.83 0.83 -2.49
C LEU A 69 10.31 0.62 -3.90
N ARG A 70 10.56 -0.58 -4.44
CA ARG A 70 9.79 -1.13 -5.54
C ARG A 70 8.79 -2.12 -4.96
N MET A 71 7.51 -1.84 -5.11
CA MET A 71 6.42 -2.68 -4.61
C MET A 71 5.73 -3.38 -5.77
N VAL A 72 5.36 -4.64 -5.57
CA VAL A 72 4.62 -5.47 -6.52
C VAL A 72 3.37 -5.98 -5.82
N ARG A 73 2.30 -6.22 -6.57
CA ARG A 73 1.06 -6.74 -6.02
C ARG A 73 1.30 -8.16 -5.46
N SER A 74 1.00 -8.39 -4.19
CA SER A 74 0.92 -9.75 -3.67
C SER A 74 -0.51 -10.26 -3.76
N VAL A 75 -0.65 -11.59 -3.81
CA VAL A 75 -1.91 -12.27 -3.54
C VAL A 75 -1.89 -12.70 -2.08
N MET A 76 -2.96 -12.43 -1.34
CA MET A 76 -3.14 -13.04 -0.03
C MET A 76 -3.50 -14.50 -0.27
N VAL A 77 -2.60 -15.41 0.11
CA VAL A 77 -2.90 -16.84 0.16
C VAL A 77 -3.59 -17.07 1.49
N ASP A 78 -4.89 -17.35 1.45
CA ASP A 78 -5.63 -17.74 2.65
C ASP A 78 -5.14 -19.13 3.07
N ASN A 79 -4.42 -19.21 4.19
CA ASN A 79 -4.03 -20.48 4.76
C ASN A 79 -5.24 -21.01 5.54
N ALA A 80 -6.20 -21.59 4.83
CA ALA A 80 -7.33 -22.30 5.42
C ALA A 80 -6.87 -23.66 6.01
N ASP A 81 -5.90 -23.64 6.94
CA ASP A 81 -5.54 -24.79 7.77
C ASP A 81 -6.16 -24.58 9.16
N GLY A 82 -7.48 -24.74 9.19
CA GLY A 82 -8.31 -24.76 10.39
C GLY A 82 -9.47 -25.73 10.20
N SER A 83 -9.18 -26.94 9.71
CA SER A 83 -10.08 -28.09 9.80
C SER A 83 -9.69 -28.94 11.02
N ASP A 84 -10.41 -28.78 12.13
CA ASP A 84 -11.20 -29.83 12.83
C ASP A 84 -11.87 -29.20 14.08
#